data_AF-A0A9E3SCA0-F1
#
_entry.id   AF-A0A9E3SCA0-F1
#
_cell.length_a   1.000
_cell.length_b   1.000
_cell.length_c   1.000
_cell.angle_alpha   90.00
_cell.angle_beta   90.00
_cell.angle_gamma   90.00
#
_symmetry.space_group_name_H-M   'P 1'
#
loop_
_entity.id
_entity.type
_entity.pdbx_description
1 polymer ?
#
loop_
_entity_poly.entity_id
_entity_poly.type
_entity_poly.pdbx_seq_one_letter_code
_entity_poly.pdbx_strand_id
1 'polypeptide(L)'
;FKEANTEKILVPYLAQTYWSQSNIEALDVVEQNSNVILLFGSEEAVKSFKKDVAPKCEVLACGPKVSFGIVTADQAEDELATAAKGFAADVVFWEQRACTACQNIFVEKSENSDLFIKMLFSGLEKTVQSTVNDGFTLQLVLDPSCIYNRLKLQVETQKLKDDALLQLLKEIRYEKVPVFKQSKEESMISLFEISFADPVFAASHSEAWESKKDC
;
A
#
# COMPACT_ATOMS: atom_id res chain seq x y z
N PHE A 1 -5.56 -14.02 20.80
CA PHE A 1 -5.29 -14.11 22.26
C PHE A 1 -5.70 -15.45 22.86
N LYS A 2 -6.91 -15.99 22.59
CA LYS A 2 -7.34 -17.31 23.09
C LYS A 2 -6.40 -18.45 22.71
N GLU A 3 -5.84 -18.43 21.51
CA GLU A 3 -4.89 -19.43 21.01
C GLU A 3 -3.50 -19.34 21.68
N ALA A 4 -3.11 -18.15 22.16
CA ALA A 4 -1.78 -17.89 22.73
C ALA A 4 -1.76 -17.86 24.27
N ASN A 5 -2.93 -17.85 24.92
CA ASN A 5 -3.08 -17.81 26.38
C ASN A 5 -4.15 -18.80 26.83
N THR A 6 -3.95 -20.07 26.45
CA THR A 6 -4.87 -21.19 26.70
C THR A 6 -5.18 -21.38 28.18
N GLU A 7 -4.19 -21.14 29.04
CA GLU A 7 -4.31 -21.25 30.50
C GLU A 7 -4.81 -19.96 31.18
N LYS A 8 -5.04 -18.89 30.41
CA LYS A 8 -5.53 -17.57 30.87
C LYS A 8 -4.68 -16.87 31.93
N ILE A 9 -3.44 -17.32 32.15
CA ILE A 9 -2.52 -16.78 33.17
C ILE A 9 -2.23 -15.29 32.94
N LEU A 10 -2.15 -14.86 31.67
CA LEU A 10 -1.76 -13.48 31.33
C LEU A 10 -2.90 -12.45 31.43
N VAL A 11 -4.17 -12.89 31.46
CA VAL A 11 -5.32 -11.96 31.38
C VAL A 11 -5.31 -10.91 32.51
N PRO A 12 -5.07 -11.26 33.79
CA PRO A 12 -5.10 -10.28 34.88
C PRO A 12 -4.00 -9.22 34.81
N TYR A 13 -2.97 -9.46 33.99
CA TYR A 13 -1.79 -8.60 33.85
C TYR A 13 -1.79 -7.81 32.54
N LEU A 14 -2.84 -7.93 31.73
CA LEU A 14 -2.98 -7.23 30.45
C LEU A 14 -4.07 -6.16 30.58
N ALA A 15 -3.72 -4.93 30.26
CA ALA A 15 -4.68 -3.85 30.07
C ALA A 15 -4.55 -3.32 28.63
N GLN A 16 -5.68 -3.04 27.99
CA GLN A 16 -5.75 -2.35 26.71
C GLN A 16 -6.60 -1.10 26.88
N THR A 17 -6.08 0.02 26.42
CA THR A 17 -6.77 1.32 26.46
C THR A 17 -6.45 2.12 25.21
N TYR A 18 -7.27 3.12 24.92
CA TYR A 18 -7.15 4.00 23.76
C TYR A 18 -7.41 5.43 24.21
N TRP A 19 -6.51 6.34 23.82
CA TRP A 19 -6.64 7.76 24.11
C TRP A 19 -6.10 8.59 22.94
N SER A 20 -6.56 9.84 22.85
CA SER A 20 -5.99 10.81 21.91
C SER A 20 -4.56 11.17 22.31
N GLN A 21 -3.69 11.42 21.32
CA GLN A 21 -2.36 11.99 21.55
C GLN A 21 -2.38 13.32 22.32
N SER A 22 -3.51 14.03 22.31
CA SER A 22 -3.70 15.29 23.04
C SER A 22 -4.05 15.09 24.52
N ASN A 23 -4.24 13.85 24.98
CA ASN A 23 -4.53 13.56 26.37
C ASN A 23 -3.23 13.48 27.17
N ILE A 24 -2.76 14.65 27.62
CA ILE A 24 -1.50 14.78 28.36
C ILE A 24 -1.54 14.04 29.68
N GLU A 25 -2.68 14.01 30.39
CA GLU A 25 -2.80 13.28 31.66
C GLU A 25 -2.54 11.78 31.49
N ALA A 26 -3.07 11.18 30.41
CA ALA A 26 -2.80 9.77 30.11
C ALA A 26 -1.34 9.51 29.75
N LEU A 27 -0.72 10.42 28.99
CA LEU A 27 0.71 10.34 28.66
C LEU A 27 1.57 10.45 29.91
N ASP A 28 1.32 11.42 30.79
CA ASP A 28 2.03 11.61 32.05
C ASP A 28 1.95 10.35 32.92
N VAL A 29 0.76 9.74 33.03
CA VAL A 29 0.60 8.49 33.80
C VAL A 29 1.49 7.38 33.23
N VAL A 30 1.52 7.20 31.90
CA VAL A 30 2.36 6.19 31.26
C VAL A 30 3.84 6.49 31.45
N GLU A 31 4.27 7.72 31.18
CA GLU A 31 5.67 8.16 31.22
C GLU A 31 6.27 8.10 32.64
N GLN A 32 5.47 8.39 33.66
CA GLN A 32 5.96 8.43 35.05
C GLN A 32 5.86 7.10 35.79
N ASN A 33 4.93 6.22 35.41
CA ASN A 33 4.67 4.98 36.15
C ASN A 33 5.21 3.71 35.48
N SER A 34 5.61 3.77 34.21
CA SER A 34 6.17 2.62 33.51
C SER A 34 7.62 2.36 33.90
N ASN A 35 8.02 1.08 33.92
CA ASN A 35 9.42 0.68 34.01
C ASN A 35 10.06 0.59 32.62
N VAL A 36 9.28 0.20 31.61
CA VAL A 36 9.73 0.06 30.22
C VAL A 36 8.60 0.53 29.31
N ILE A 37 8.94 1.32 28.28
CA ILE A 37 8.03 1.75 27.22
C ILE A 37 8.58 1.24 25.89
N LEU A 38 7.85 0.35 25.23
CA LEU A 38 8.10 -0.05 23.85
C LEU A 38 7.26 0.84 22.92
N LEU A 39 7.92 1.72 22.18
CA LEU A 39 7.26 2.76 21.38
C LEU A 39 7.44 2.48 19.88
N PHE A 40 6.33 2.47 19.15
CA PHE A 40 6.29 2.49 17.69
C PHE A 40 5.61 3.79 17.24
N GLY A 41 6.30 4.60 16.45
CA GLY A 41 5.76 5.90 16.04
C GLY A 41 6.75 6.74 15.25
N SER A 42 6.36 7.98 14.98
CA SER A 42 7.19 8.94 14.27
C SER A 42 8.42 9.35 15.07
N GLU A 43 9.37 10.03 14.42
CA GLU A 43 10.56 10.54 15.09
C GLU A 43 10.21 11.53 16.21
N GLU A 44 9.16 12.33 16.02
CA GLU A 44 8.65 13.29 16.99
C GLU A 44 8.13 12.58 18.25
N ALA A 45 7.36 11.50 18.07
CA ALA A 45 6.87 10.69 19.19
C ALA A 45 8.04 10.10 20.00
N VAL A 46 9.05 9.57 19.30
CA VAL A 46 10.26 9.03 19.95
C VAL A 46 11.01 10.11 20.74
N LYS A 47 11.16 11.31 20.17
CA LYS A 47 11.81 12.44 20.85
C LYS A 47 11.03 12.89 22.09
N SER A 48 9.70 12.94 22.00
CA SER A 48 8.83 13.32 23.11
C SER A 48 9.02 12.39 24.32
N PHE A 49 8.85 11.08 24.11
CA PHE A 49 8.98 10.11 25.19
C PHE A 49 10.38 10.03 25.77
N LYS A 50 11.44 10.25 24.98
CA LYS A 50 12.81 10.25 25.52
C LYS A 50 13.11 11.44 26.44
N LYS A 51 12.32 12.51 26.37
CA LYS A 51 12.58 13.76 27.10
C LYS A 51 11.97 13.76 28.50
N ASP A 52 10.73 13.28 28.63
CA ASP A 52 9.89 13.55 29.80
C ASP A 52 9.57 12.30 30.65
N VAL A 53 10.12 11.12 30.31
CA VAL A 53 9.94 9.88 31.10
C VAL A 53 10.63 9.89 32.46
N ALA A 54 10.10 9.09 33.39
CA ALA A 54 10.71 8.90 34.71
C ALA A 54 12.17 8.39 34.60
N PRO A 55 13.07 8.78 35.53
CA PRO A 55 14.48 8.37 35.50
C PRO A 55 14.74 6.86 35.50
N LYS A 56 13.79 6.07 36.00
CA LYS A 56 13.85 4.60 36.07
C LYS A 56 13.29 3.90 34.83
N CYS A 57 12.67 4.66 33.92
CA CYS A 57 11.95 4.13 32.77
C CYS A 57 12.90 3.96 31.58
N GLU A 58 12.91 2.77 31.00
CA GLU A 58 13.65 2.50 29.76
C GLU A 58 12.72 2.66 28.54
N VAL A 59 13.14 3.46 27.56
CA VAL A 59 12.37 3.64 26.31
C VAL A 59 13.03 2.88 25.17
N LEU A 60 12.36 1.80 24.74
CA LEU A 60 12.71 1.00 23.57
C LEU A 60 11.95 1.55 22.36
N ALA A 61 12.60 2.41 21.59
CA ALA A 61 11.96 3.09 20.47
C ALA A 61 12.23 2.39 19.13
N CYS A 62 11.15 2.08 18.41
CA CYS A 62 11.16 1.68 17.01
C CYS A 62 10.64 2.85 16.16
N GLY A 63 11.53 3.82 15.90
CA GLY A 63 11.25 4.99 15.07
C GLY A 63 11.15 4.66 13.57
N PRO A 64 10.93 5.68 12.73
CA PRO A 64 10.86 5.50 11.28
C PRO A 64 12.17 4.91 10.77
N LYS A 65 12.07 3.80 10.04
CA LYS A 65 13.19 3.15 9.36
C LYS A 65 13.06 3.40 7.87
N VAL A 66 14.18 3.75 7.24
CA VAL A 66 14.27 3.79 5.78
C VAL A 66 14.72 2.41 5.33
N SER A 67 13.84 1.71 4.63
CA SER A 67 14.13 0.46 3.96
C SER A 67 14.39 0.73 2.49
N PHE A 68 15.41 0.08 1.93
CA PHE A 68 15.75 0.19 0.53
C PHE A 68 16.03 -1.17 -0.09
N GLY A 69 15.75 -1.27 -1.39
CA GLY A 69 16.04 -2.42 -2.23
C GLY A 69 17.23 -2.13 -3.14
N ILE A 70 17.99 -3.16 -3.46
CA ILE A 70 19.08 -3.10 -4.45
C ILE A 70 18.83 -4.18 -5.49
N VAL A 71 18.90 -3.81 -6.76
CA VAL A 71 18.93 -4.72 -7.91
C VAL A 71 20.30 -4.60 -8.55
N THR A 72 21.06 -5.69 -8.53
CA THR A 72 22.43 -5.74 -9.07
C THR A 72 22.42 -6.00 -10.58
N ALA A 73 23.52 -5.67 -11.26
CA ALA A 73 23.60 -5.71 -12.72
C ALA A 73 23.58 -7.13 -13.32
N ASP A 74 23.90 -8.15 -12.52
CA ASP A 74 24.15 -9.54 -12.90
C ASP A 74 22.91 -10.46 -12.83
N GLN A 75 21.74 -9.90 -12.55
CA GLN A 75 20.50 -10.65 -12.40
C GLN A 75 19.97 -11.15 -13.75
N ALA A 76 19.51 -12.40 -13.78
CA ALA A 76 18.82 -12.97 -14.91
C ALA A 76 17.38 -12.40 -15.06
N GLU A 77 16.78 -12.53 -16.23
CA GLU A 77 15.46 -11.95 -16.53
C GLU A 77 14.35 -12.47 -15.60
N ASP A 78 14.37 -13.75 -15.23
CA ASP A 78 13.43 -14.37 -14.31
C ASP A 78 13.62 -13.90 -12.86
N GLU A 79 14.86 -13.65 -12.45
CA GLU A 79 15.21 -13.04 -11.17
C GLU A 79 14.71 -11.59 -11.10
N LEU A 80 14.92 -10.81 -12.17
CA LEU A 80 14.40 -9.45 -12.31
C LEU A 80 12.88 -9.41 -12.25
N ALA A 81 12.20 -10.33 -12.93
CA ALA A 81 10.74 -10.43 -12.90
C ALA A 81 10.23 -10.76 -11.49
N THR A 82 10.93 -11.66 -10.78
CA THR A 82 10.61 -12.02 -9.40
C THR A 82 10.81 -10.84 -8.45
N ALA A 83 11.94 -10.13 -8.57
CA ALA A 83 12.23 -8.93 -7.80
C ALA A 83 11.20 -7.83 -8.05
N ALA A 84 10.87 -7.55 -9.31
CA ALA A 84 9.87 -6.56 -9.71
C ALA A 84 8.49 -6.86 -9.10
N LYS A 85 8.06 -8.13 -9.14
CA LYS A 85 6.81 -8.57 -8.51
C LYS A 85 6.84 -8.41 -6.98
N GLY A 86 7.95 -8.77 -6.35
CA GLY A 86 8.14 -8.62 -4.90
C GLY A 86 8.06 -7.17 -4.45
N PHE A 87 8.79 -6.28 -5.14
CA PHE A 87 8.75 -4.84 -4.87
C PHE A 87 7.36 -4.25 -5.12
N ALA A 88 6.70 -4.62 -6.20
CA ALA A 88 5.34 -4.15 -6.47
C ALA A 88 4.36 -4.56 -5.37
N ALA A 89 4.42 -5.81 -4.92
CA ALA A 89 3.58 -6.31 -3.84
C ALA A 89 3.86 -5.56 -2.52
N ASP A 90 5.12 -5.34 -2.17
CA ASP A 90 5.51 -4.64 -0.95
C ASP A 90 5.07 -3.17 -0.94
N VAL A 91 5.28 -2.46 -2.05
CA VAL A 91 4.87 -1.07 -2.23
C VAL A 91 3.35 -0.92 -2.11
N VAL A 92 2.59 -1.79 -2.79
CA VAL A 92 1.12 -1.69 -2.83
C VAL A 92 0.50 -2.13 -1.52
N PHE A 93 0.93 -3.27 -0.96
CA PHE A 93 0.32 -3.84 0.23
C PHE A 93 0.43 -2.91 1.45
N TRP A 94 1.56 -2.23 1.58
CA TRP A 94 1.80 -1.33 2.71
C TRP A 94 1.53 0.14 2.41
N GLU A 95 1.19 0.50 1.17
CA GLU A 95 1.14 1.89 0.69
C GLU A 95 2.41 2.69 1.07
N GLN A 96 3.55 1.99 1.18
CA GLN A 96 4.81 2.51 1.74
C GLN A 96 4.74 3.08 3.17
N ARG A 97 3.66 2.82 3.92
CA ARG A 97 3.44 3.31 5.29
C ARG A 97 4.06 2.42 6.37
N ALA A 98 4.39 1.16 6.05
CA ALA A 98 5.05 0.28 6.99
C ALA A 98 6.54 0.62 7.13
N CYS A 99 7.08 0.51 8.34
CA CYS A 99 8.51 0.73 8.61
C CYS A 99 9.43 -0.26 7.86
N THR A 100 8.87 -1.38 7.39
CA THR A 100 9.56 -2.41 6.61
C THR A 100 9.32 -2.30 5.11
N ALA A 101 8.40 -1.45 4.66
CA ALA A 101 8.14 -1.28 3.24
C ALA A 101 9.31 -0.55 2.58
N CYS A 102 9.71 -0.97 1.40
CA CYS A 102 10.82 -0.39 0.65
C CYS A 102 10.42 0.99 0.09
N GLN A 103 11.08 2.06 0.56
CA GLN A 103 10.84 3.41 0.04
C GLN A 103 11.73 3.77 -1.16
N ASN A 104 12.90 3.14 -1.27
CA ASN A 104 13.88 3.45 -2.31
C ASN A 104 14.38 2.16 -2.96
N ILE A 105 14.36 2.07 -4.29
CA ILE A 105 14.93 0.94 -5.02
C ILE A 105 16.10 1.47 -5.85
N PHE A 106 17.31 0.99 -5.55
CA PHE A 106 18.51 1.29 -6.31
C PHE A 106 18.74 0.21 -7.34
N VAL A 107 18.86 0.60 -8.61
CA VAL A 107 19.10 -0.31 -9.71
C VAL A 107 20.50 -0.03 -10.24
N GLU A 108 21.37 -1.03 -10.17
CA GLU A 108 22.68 -0.97 -10.79
C GLU A 108 22.52 -0.94 -12.32
N LYS A 109 23.28 -0.07 -12.98
CA LYS A 109 23.14 0.14 -14.42
C LYS A 109 23.66 -1.07 -15.19
N SER A 110 22.79 -1.66 -16.00
CA SER A 110 23.09 -2.75 -16.93
C SER A 110 22.23 -2.64 -18.19
N GLU A 111 22.39 -3.56 -19.13
CA GLU A 111 21.51 -3.68 -20.30
C GLU A 111 20.05 -4.00 -19.93
N ASN A 112 19.83 -4.56 -18.73
CA ASN A 112 18.51 -4.97 -18.26
C ASN A 112 17.83 -3.95 -17.33
N SER A 113 18.46 -2.80 -17.03
CA SER A 113 17.85 -1.81 -16.12
C SER A 113 16.48 -1.32 -16.60
N ASP A 114 16.35 -1.02 -17.90
CA ASP A 114 15.08 -0.58 -18.49
C ASP A 114 14.03 -1.70 -18.48
N LEU A 115 14.47 -2.95 -18.62
CA LEU A 115 13.60 -4.12 -18.56
C LEU A 115 13.03 -4.28 -17.14
N PHE A 116 13.88 -4.20 -16.11
CA PHE A 116 13.44 -4.25 -14.72
C PHE A 116 12.44 -3.15 -14.40
N ILE A 117 12.70 -1.91 -14.83
CA ILE A 117 11.79 -0.78 -14.61
C ILE A 117 10.42 -1.08 -15.24
N LYS A 118 10.37 -1.55 -16.49
CA LYS A 118 9.11 -1.95 -17.16
C LYS A 118 8.38 -3.06 -16.41
N MET A 119 9.10 -4.07 -15.93
CA MET A 119 8.53 -5.17 -15.15
C MET A 119 7.95 -4.67 -13.82
N LEU A 120 8.64 -3.75 -13.13
CA LEU A 120 8.17 -3.16 -11.88
C LEU A 120 6.89 -2.36 -12.11
N PHE A 121 6.85 -1.50 -13.12
CA PHE A 121 5.63 -0.75 -13.48
C PHE A 121 4.47 -1.69 -13.82
N SER A 122 4.70 -2.71 -14.65
CA SER A 122 3.67 -3.71 -14.95
C SER A 122 3.20 -4.46 -13.70
N GLY A 123 4.11 -4.77 -12.79
CA GLY A 123 3.81 -5.39 -11.50
C GLY A 123 2.93 -4.51 -10.62
N LEU A 124 3.25 -3.21 -10.52
CA LEU A 124 2.46 -2.23 -9.77
C LEU A 124 1.06 -2.10 -10.37
N GLU A 125 0.94 -1.92 -11.69
CA GLU A 125 -0.37 -1.82 -12.36
C GLU A 125 -1.24 -3.05 -12.12
N LYS A 126 -0.67 -4.26 -12.28
CA LYS A 126 -1.39 -5.52 -12.04
C LYS A 126 -1.82 -5.70 -10.58
N THR A 127 -0.97 -5.29 -9.63
CA THR A 127 -1.26 -5.45 -8.20
C THR A 127 -2.35 -4.49 -7.75
N VAL A 128 -2.42 -3.30 -8.35
CA VAL A 128 -3.44 -2.28 -8.08
C VAL A 128 -4.76 -2.57 -8.81
N GLN A 129 -4.75 -3.38 -9.87
CA GLN A 129 -5.95 -3.94 -10.49
C GLN A 129 -6.59 -5.01 -9.58
N SER A 130 -7.39 -4.61 -8.60
CA SER A 130 -8.24 -5.55 -7.89
C SER A 130 -9.53 -5.78 -8.69
N THR A 131 -9.71 -6.98 -9.24
CA THR A 131 -11.00 -7.38 -9.80
C THR A 131 -11.99 -7.52 -8.65
N VAL A 132 -13.05 -6.71 -8.65
CA VAL A 132 -14.13 -6.87 -7.67
C VAL A 132 -15.00 -8.02 -8.19
N ASN A 133 -15.36 -8.97 -7.33
CA ASN A 133 -16.03 -10.24 -7.68
C ASN A 133 -17.41 -10.13 -8.37
N ASP A 134 -17.85 -8.93 -8.78
CA ASP A 134 -19.12 -8.69 -9.48
C ASP A 134 -18.93 -8.41 -11.00
N GLY A 135 -17.77 -8.77 -11.58
CA GLY A 135 -17.50 -8.58 -13.00
C GLY A 135 -17.04 -7.17 -13.34
N PHE A 136 -16.35 -6.51 -12.39
CA PHE A 136 -15.76 -5.20 -12.57
C PHE A 136 -14.24 -5.24 -12.40
N THR A 137 -13.51 -4.58 -13.30
CA THR A 137 -12.09 -4.28 -13.11
C THR A 137 -11.97 -2.84 -12.63
N LEU A 138 -11.38 -2.65 -11.45
CA LEU A 138 -10.95 -1.34 -10.96
C LEU A 138 -9.45 -1.22 -11.17
N GLN A 139 -9.04 -0.31 -12.05
CA GLN A 139 -7.63 -0.01 -12.26
C GLN A 139 -7.34 1.41 -11.79
N LEU A 140 -6.35 1.58 -10.91
CA LEU A 140 -5.76 2.90 -10.69
C LEU A 140 -4.65 3.08 -11.72
N VAL A 141 -4.81 4.07 -12.60
CA VAL A 141 -3.81 4.46 -13.59
C VAL A 141 -3.04 5.67 -13.06
N LEU A 142 -1.72 5.54 -13.04
CA LEU A 142 -0.78 6.61 -12.68
C LEU A 142 -0.37 7.38 -13.94
N ASP A 143 -0.17 8.69 -13.82
CA ASP A 143 0.25 9.54 -14.93
C ASP A 143 1.70 9.20 -15.38
N PRO A 144 1.98 9.14 -16.70
CA PRO A 144 3.32 8.83 -17.23
C PRO A 144 4.43 9.80 -16.79
N SER A 145 4.08 11.01 -16.35
CA SER A 145 5.04 12.02 -15.88
C SER A 145 5.69 11.70 -14.53
N CYS A 146 5.36 10.55 -13.90
CA CYS A 146 5.94 10.08 -12.64
C CYS A 146 5.70 11.01 -11.43
N ILE A 147 4.79 11.98 -11.55
CA ILE A 147 4.31 12.78 -10.44
C ILE A 147 2.98 12.18 -10.01
N TYR A 148 2.94 11.59 -8.81
CA TYR A 148 1.80 10.86 -8.21
C TYR A 148 0.57 11.73 -7.88
N ASN A 149 0.35 12.81 -8.64
CA ASN A 149 -0.70 13.78 -8.36
C ASN A 149 -2.04 13.46 -9.03
N ARG A 150 -2.09 12.45 -9.92
CA ARG A 150 -3.30 12.04 -10.61
C ARG A 150 -3.57 10.56 -10.40
N LEU A 151 -4.75 10.25 -9.87
CA LEU A 151 -5.25 8.89 -9.70
C LEU A 151 -6.47 8.72 -10.59
N LYS A 152 -6.39 7.87 -11.61
CA LYS A 152 -7.54 7.59 -12.48
C LYS A 152 -8.12 6.21 -12.14
N LEU A 153 -9.37 6.16 -11.68
CA LEU A 153 -10.12 4.93 -11.52
C LEU A 153 -10.79 4.58 -12.84
N GLN A 154 -10.28 3.54 -13.50
CA GLN A 154 -10.94 2.94 -14.66
C GLN A 154 -11.85 1.82 -14.17
N VAL A 155 -13.14 1.93 -14.52
CA VAL A 155 -14.15 0.91 -14.23
C VAL A 155 -14.51 0.22 -15.53
N GLU A 156 -14.24 -1.07 -15.62
CA GLU A 156 -14.66 -1.93 -16.72
C GLU A 156 -15.80 -2.82 -16.24
N THR A 157 -16.91 -2.91 -16.98
CA THR A 157 -18.05 -3.74 -16.60
C THR A 157 -18.18 -4.89 -17.60
N GLN A 158 -18.24 -6.14 -17.15
CA GLN A 158 -18.51 -7.28 -18.05
C GLN A 158 -19.97 -7.28 -18.57
N LYS A 159 -20.87 -6.62 -17.83
CA LYS A 159 -22.26 -6.39 -18.25
C LYS A 159 -22.37 -4.95 -18.75
N LEU A 160 -22.36 -4.78 -20.06
CA LEU A 160 -22.76 -3.53 -20.72
C LEU A 160 -24.15 -3.12 -20.18
N LYS A 161 -24.24 -1.87 -19.66
CA LYS A 161 -25.47 -1.14 -19.30
C LYS A 161 -26.02 -1.31 -17.87
N ASP A 162 -25.20 -1.08 -16.85
CA ASP A 162 -25.76 -0.70 -15.54
C ASP A 162 -25.72 0.83 -15.38
N ASP A 163 -26.62 1.52 -16.08
CA ASP A 163 -26.73 2.99 -16.06
C ASP A 163 -26.99 3.52 -14.64
N ALA A 164 -27.64 2.73 -13.78
CA ALA A 164 -27.87 3.06 -12.38
C ALA A 164 -26.58 3.02 -11.57
N LEU A 165 -25.71 2.04 -11.81
CA LEU A 165 -24.38 1.98 -11.20
C LEU A 165 -23.45 3.07 -11.73
N LEU A 166 -23.49 3.37 -13.04
CA LEU A 166 -22.77 4.50 -13.63
C LEU A 166 -23.18 5.82 -12.96
N GLN A 167 -24.48 5.98 -12.72
CA GLN A 167 -25.02 7.15 -12.03
C GLN A 167 -24.61 7.18 -10.55
N LEU A 168 -24.65 6.04 -9.85
CA LEU A 168 -24.20 5.91 -8.47
C LEU A 168 -22.71 6.26 -8.31
N LEU A 169 -21.84 5.74 -9.19
CA LEU A 169 -20.40 6.03 -9.17
C LEU A 169 -20.10 7.50 -9.49
N LYS A 170 -20.88 8.14 -10.38
CA LYS A 170 -20.84 9.60 -10.60
C LYS A 170 -21.30 10.38 -9.38
N GLU A 171 -22.24 9.83 -8.60
CA GLU A 171 -22.78 10.45 -7.38
C GLU A 171 -21.92 10.22 -6.13
N ILE A 172 -21.02 9.22 -6.13
CA ILE A 172 -19.93 9.10 -5.15
C ILE A 172 -18.97 10.27 -5.38
N ARG A 173 -19.30 11.43 -4.80
CA ARG A 173 -18.42 12.58 -4.74
C ARG A 173 -17.11 12.20 -4.05
N TYR A 174 -16.01 12.80 -4.51
CA TYR A 174 -14.66 12.73 -3.92
C TYR A 174 -14.65 12.69 -2.39
N GLU A 175 -15.55 13.45 -1.75
CA GLU A 175 -15.71 13.56 -0.29
C GLU A 175 -16.04 12.22 0.44
N LYS A 176 -16.57 11.21 -0.27
CA LYS A 176 -16.92 9.91 0.31
C LYS A 176 -15.80 8.88 0.23
N VAL A 177 -14.77 9.11 -0.59
CA VAL A 177 -13.63 8.20 -0.70
C VAL A 177 -12.63 8.56 0.41
N PRO A 178 -12.35 7.66 1.37
CA PRO A 178 -11.56 7.99 2.56
C PRO A 178 -10.18 8.56 2.26
N VAL A 179 -9.54 8.13 1.17
CA VAL A 179 -8.22 8.60 0.75
C VAL A 179 -8.20 10.09 0.37
N PHE A 180 -9.34 10.66 -0.04
CA PHE A 180 -9.48 12.08 -0.40
C PHE A 180 -10.04 12.95 0.74
N LYS A 181 -10.29 12.37 1.92
CA LYS A 181 -10.61 13.13 3.13
C LYS A 181 -9.37 13.70 3.81
N GLN A 182 -8.17 13.26 3.43
CA GLN A 182 -6.92 13.90 3.86
C GLN A 182 -6.81 15.28 3.22
N SER A 183 -6.22 16.23 3.94
CA SER A 183 -6.07 17.60 3.44
C SER A 183 -5.26 17.61 2.13
N LYS A 184 -5.48 18.61 1.27
CA LYS A 184 -4.70 18.78 0.02
C LYS A 184 -3.18 18.85 0.26
N GLU A 185 -2.75 19.17 1.47
CA GLU A 185 -1.35 19.25 1.87
C GLU A 185 -0.79 17.88 2.33
N GLU A 186 -1.65 16.95 2.72
CA GLU A 186 -1.27 15.61 3.20
C GLU A 186 -1.50 14.51 2.15
N SER A 187 -2.34 14.76 1.14
CA SER A 187 -2.57 13.85 0.01
C SER A 187 -1.62 14.19 -1.14
N MET A 188 -0.77 13.24 -1.54
CA MET A 188 0.04 13.38 -2.76
C MET A 188 -0.81 13.41 -4.04
N ILE A 189 -2.08 13.00 -3.97
CA ILE A 189 -3.02 12.98 -5.09
C ILE A 189 -3.81 14.29 -5.10
N SER A 190 -3.61 15.12 -6.13
CA SER A 190 -4.28 16.42 -6.32
C SER A 190 -5.47 16.37 -7.28
N LEU A 191 -5.59 15.29 -8.06
CA LEU A 191 -6.67 15.06 -9.01
C LEU A 191 -7.05 13.58 -9.04
N PHE A 192 -8.34 13.29 -8.86
CA PHE A 192 -8.89 11.95 -9.07
C PHE A 192 -9.87 11.98 -10.22
N GLU A 193 -9.83 11.01 -11.12
CA GLU A 193 -10.72 10.94 -12.28
C GLU A 193 -11.36 9.56 -12.33
N ILE A 194 -12.67 9.49 -12.44
CA ILE A 194 -13.36 8.23 -12.73
C ILE A 194 -13.62 8.22 -14.23
N SER A 195 -13.10 7.21 -14.91
CA SER A 195 -13.42 6.97 -16.32
C SER A 195 -14.02 5.60 -16.50
N PHE A 196 -15.01 5.52 -17.38
CA PHE A 196 -15.58 4.26 -17.80
C PHE A 196 -14.90 3.85 -19.09
N ALA A 197 -14.34 2.64 -19.12
CA ALA A 197 -13.83 2.06 -20.35
C ALA A 197 -14.89 1.11 -20.90
N ASP A 198 -15.06 1.10 -22.23
CA ASP A 198 -15.82 0.05 -22.88
C ASP A 198 -15.17 -1.30 -22.55
N PRO A 199 -15.96 -2.37 -22.33
CA PRO A 199 -15.38 -3.68 -22.07
C PRO A 199 -14.43 -4.02 -23.21
N VAL A 200 -13.16 -4.19 -22.88
CA VAL A 200 -12.20 -4.75 -23.82
C VAL A 200 -12.66 -6.18 -24.06
N PHE A 201 -13.41 -6.40 -25.14
CA PHE A 201 -13.58 -7.75 -25.66
C PHE A 201 -12.16 -8.25 -25.90
N ALA A 202 -11.75 -9.23 -25.11
CA ALA A 202 -10.53 -9.98 -25.35
C ALA A 202 -10.67 -10.70 -26.69
N ALA A 203 -10.46 -9.96 -27.78
CA ALA A 203 -10.41 -10.49 -29.11
C ALA A 203 -9.01 -11.07 -29.32
N SER A 204 -9.00 -12.39 -29.55
CA SER A 204 -7.92 -13.20 -30.09
C SER A 204 -6.76 -13.61 -29.16
N HIS A 205 -7.02 -14.62 -28.32
CA HIS A 205 -6.04 -15.67 -27.99
C HIS A 205 -6.68 -17.07 -28.10
N SER A 206 -7.46 -17.32 -29.17
CA SER A 206 -8.00 -18.67 -29.43
C SER A 206 -8.14 -19.08 -30.90
N GLU A 207 -7.59 -18.35 -31.88
CA GLU A 207 -7.63 -18.75 -33.30
C GLU A 207 -6.24 -19.05 -33.90
N ALA A 208 -5.44 -19.85 -33.20
CA ALA A 208 -4.15 -20.33 -33.74
C ALA A 208 -3.92 -21.85 -33.62
N TRP A 209 -4.95 -22.66 -33.31
CA TRP A 209 -4.77 -24.10 -33.08
C TRP A 209 -5.60 -25.07 -33.92
N GLU A 210 -6.37 -24.61 -34.92
CA GLU A 210 -7.15 -25.51 -35.80
C GLU A 210 -6.85 -25.44 -37.32
N SER A 211 -5.82 -24.72 -37.78
CA SER A 211 -5.45 -24.74 -39.22
C SER A 211 -4.19 -25.56 -39.58
N LYS A 212 -3.69 -26.41 -38.67
CA LYS A 212 -2.60 -27.36 -38.96
C LYS A 212 -3.01 -28.83 -38.81
N LYS A 213 -4.19 -29.19 -39.31
CA LYS A 213 -4.57 -30.61 -39.44
C LYS A 213 -4.98 -31.09 -40.82
N ASP A 214 -5.08 -30.23 -41.84
CA ASP A 214 -5.28 -30.70 -43.21
C ASP A 214 -4.48 -29.83 -44.20
N CYS A 215 -3.21 -30.22 -44.43
CA CYS A 215 -2.42 -30.11 -45.67
C CYS A 215 -0.97 -30.57 -45.39
#